data_AF-A0A6B2LN51-F1
#
_entry.id   AF-A0A6B2LN51-F1
#
_cell.length_a   1.000
_cell.length_b   1.000
_cell.length_c   1.000
_cell.angle_alpha   90.00
_cell.angle_beta   90.00
_cell.angle_gamma   90.00
#
_symmetry.space_group_name_H-M   'P 1'
#
loop_
_entity.id
_entity.type
_entity.pdbx_description
1 polymer ?
#
loop_
_entity_poly.entity_id
_entity_poly.type
_entity_poly.pdbx_seq_one_letter_code
_entity_poly.pdbx_strand_id
1 'polypeptide(L)'
;MSQWYLEAPFTVDGVEYNCCEQYMMAGKARLFKDEDMEILILGEYSPHSQKALGQKVRNFDQATWDANCRKIVEKGNLAKFQQNPELKEKLLATGDKILVEASPYDKIWGIGIEGHHPDARNPKKWRGKNYLGQCLMAVRTTLKTQRNAL
;
A
#
# COMPACT_ATOMS: atom_id res chain seq x y z
N MET A 1 5.55 -4.10 7.88
CA MET A 1 4.27 -3.73 7.22
C MET A 1 4.48 -2.96 5.91
N SER A 2 5.65 -3.07 5.28
CA SER A 2 5.97 -2.36 4.02
C SER A 2 5.11 -2.87 2.84
N GLN A 3 4.97 -2.05 1.80
CA GLN A 3 4.38 -2.44 0.52
C GLN A 3 5.24 -3.47 -0.23
N TRP A 4 6.55 -3.51 0.05
CA TRP A 4 7.54 -4.33 -0.67
C TRP A 4 7.80 -5.69 0.01
N TYR A 5 6.96 -6.07 0.96
CA TYR A 5 7.14 -7.31 1.71
C TYR A 5 6.79 -8.52 0.82
N LEU A 6 7.81 -9.17 0.26
CA LEU A 6 7.69 -10.26 -0.71
C LEU A 6 7.29 -11.62 -0.10
N GLU A 7 7.52 -11.83 1.20
CA GLU A 7 7.22 -13.10 1.89
C GLU A 7 5.74 -13.27 2.25
N ALA A 8 4.85 -12.48 1.63
CA ALA A 8 3.41 -12.52 1.88
C ALA A 8 2.64 -12.30 0.59
N PRO A 9 2.72 -13.26 -0.36
CA PRO A 9 1.90 -13.21 -1.56
C PRO A 9 0.42 -13.28 -1.19
N PHE A 10 -0.43 -12.80 -2.09
CA PHE A 10 -1.87 -12.82 -1.92
C PHE A 10 -2.58 -12.77 -3.26
N THR A 11 -3.79 -13.30 -3.30
CA THR A 11 -4.61 -13.39 -4.51
C THR A 11 -5.81 -12.46 -4.42
N VAL A 12 -6.09 -11.73 -5.49
CA VAL A 12 -7.28 -10.87 -5.62
C VAL A 12 -7.89 -11.10 -6.99
N ASP A 13 -9.19 -11.44 -7.01
CA ASP A 13 -9.95 -11.66 -8.24
C ASP A 13 -9.27 -12.68 -9.19
N GLY A 14 -8.68 -13.74 -8.62
CA GLY A 14 -8.00 -14.81 -9.35
C GLY A 14 -6.55 -14.51 -9.78
N VAL A 15 -6.04 -13.31 -9.54
CA VAL A 15 -4.66 -12.91 -9.86
C VAL A 15 -3.81 -12.92 -8.59
N GLU A 16 -2.67 -13.62 -8.63
CA GLU A 16 -1.68 -13.60 -7.56
C GLU A 16 -0.77 -12.38 -7.67
N TYR A 17 -0.43 -11.79 -6.51
CA TYR A 17 0.51 -10.69 -6.39
C TYR A 17 1.57 -11.06 -5.37
N ASN A 18 2.84 -10.83 -5.70
CA ASN A 18 3.94 -11.15 -4.80
C ASN A 18 4.09 -10.14 -3.64
N CYS A 19 3.60 -8.91 -3.83
CA CYS A 19 3.56 -7.88 -2.80
C CYS A 19 2.52 -6.80 -3.14
N CYS A 20 2.29 -5.88 -2.21
CA CYS A 20 1.31 -4.81 -2.42
C CYS A 20 1.76 -3.75 -3.44
N GLU A 21 3.07 -3.58 -3.66
CA GLU A 21 3.57 -2.69 -4.72
C GLU A 21 3.10 -3.19 -6.10
N GLN A 22 3.25 -4.50 -6.39
CA GLN A 22 2.77 -5.10 -7.63
C GLN A 22 1.28 -4.86 -7.83
N TYR A 23 0.48 -5.10 -6.78
CA TYR A 23 -0.96 -4.87 -6.79
C TYR A 23 -1.31 -3.40 -7.08
N MET A 24 -0.62 -2.48 -6.42
CA MET A 24 -0.85 -1.05 -6.57
C MET A 24 -0.51 -0.57 -7.98
N MET A 25 0.61 -1.01 -8.55
CA MET A 25 1.04 -0.62 -9.90
C MET A 25 0.16 -1.28 -10.97
N ALA A 26 -0.22 -2.55 -10.82
CA ALA A 26 -1.18 -3.21 -11.71
C ALA A 26 -2.56 -2.54 -11.63
N GLY A 27 -3.03 -2.19 -10.43
CA GLY A 27 -4.26 -1.44 -10.23
C GLY A 27 -4.22 -0.03 -10.85
N LYS A 28 -3.04 0.61 -10.85
CA LYS A 28 -2.81 1.86 -11.57
C LYS A 28 -2.95 1.67 -13.09
N ALA A 29 -2.33 0.65 -13.66
CA ALA A 29 -2.45 0.33 -15.08
C ALA A 29 -3.91 0.07 -15.49
N ARG A 30 -4.66 -0.72 -14.71
CA ARG A 30 -6.11 -0.94 -14.89
C ARG A 30 -6.91 0.35 -14.87
N LEU A 31 -6.64 1.23 -13.90
CA LEU A 31 -7.37 2.50 -13.76
C LEU A 31 -7.25 3.38 -15.01
N PHE A 32 -6.10 3.34 -15.68
CA PHE A 32 -5.81 4.12 -16.88
C PHE A 32 -5.93 3.31 -18.19
N LYS A 33 -6.51 2.10 -18.12
CA LYS A 33 -6.76 1.21 -19.25
C LYS A 33 -5.48 0.89 -20.05
N ASP A 34 -4.37 0.70 -19.35
CA ASP A 34 -3.08 0.37 -19.95
C ASP A 34 -2.75 -1.13 -19.74
N GLU A 35 -3.44 -1.98 -20.50
CA GLU A 35 -3.36 -3.44 -20.39
C GLU A 35 -1.93 -3.97 -20.64
N ASP A 36 -1.21 -3.38 -21.60
CA ASP A 36 0.18 -3.75 -21.88
C ASP A 36 1.07 -3.55 -20.64
N MET A 37 0.89 -2.42 -19.94
CA MET A 37 1.66 -2.12 -18.73
C MET A 37 1.26 -3.01 -17.56
N GLU A 38 -0.03 -3.36 -17.45
CA GLU A 38 -0.50 -4.32 -16.45
C GLU A 38 0.21 -5.67 -16.63
N ILE A 39 0.25 -6.20 -17.85
CA ILE A 39 0.92 -7.47 -18.17
C ILE A 39 2.40 -7.41 -17.77
N LEU A 40 3.10 -6.32 -18.11
CA LEU A 40 4.51 -6.14 -17.75
C LEU A 40 4.72 -6.10 -16.23
N ILE A 41 3.85 -5.41 -15.49
CA ILE A 41 3.95 -5.32 -14.02
C ILE A 41 3.65 -6.67 -13.36
N LEU A 42 2.66 -7.41 -13.86
CA LEU A 42 2.32 -8.73 -13.33
C LEU A 42 3.39 -9.78 -13.62
N GLY A 43 4.12 -9.64 -14.73
CA GLY A 43 5.27 -10.48 -15.07
C GLY A 43 6.56 -10.17 -14.30
N GLU A 44 6.61 -9.09 -13.52
CA GLU A 44 7.81 -8.63 -12.82
C GLU A 44 7.81 -9.02 -11.34
N TYR A 45 8.93 -9.54 -10.84
CA TYR A 45 9.06 -9.95 -9.45
C TYR A 45 9.60 -8.84 -8.54
N SER A 46 10.50 -7.99 -9.03
CA SER A 46 11.15 -6.97 -8.22
C SER A 46 10.22 -5.80 -7.90
N PRO A 47 9.96 -5.45 -6.62
CA PRO A 47 9.14 -4.27 -6.28
C PRO A 47 9.71 -2.97 -6.84
N HIS A 48 11.03 -2.87 -6.96
CA HIS A 48 11.68 -1.73 -7.57
C HIS A 48 11.32 -1.59 -9.06
N SER A 49 11.38 -2.69 -9.81
CA SER A 49 11.02 -2.74 -11.23
C SER A 49 9.52 -2.51 -11.43
N GLN A 50 8.67 -3.12 -10.59
CA GLN A 50 7.21 -2.91 -10.60
C GLN A 50 6.87 -1.41 -10.45
N LYS A 51 7.51 -0.74 -9.48
CA LYS A 51 7.36 0.71 -9.28
C LYS A 51 7.82 1.52 -10.50
N ALA A 52 8.97 1.17 -11.07
CA ALA A 52 9.51 1.83 -12.26
C ALA A 52 8.59 1.68 -13.49
N LEU A 53 7.97 0.50 -13.66
CA LEU A 53 6.96 0.27 -14.70
C LEU A 53 5.68 1.06 -14.43
N GLY A 54 5.21 1.10 -13.18
CA GLY A 54 4.02 1.86 -12.80
C GLY A 54 4.17 3.39 -12.98
N GLN A 55 5.40 3.91 -13.05
CA GLN A 55 5.67 5.30 -13.43
C GLN A 55 5.47 5.56 -14.93
N LYS A 56 5.48 4.51 -15.77
CA LYS A 56 5.34 4.58 -17.23
C LYS A 56 3.93 4.28 -17.75
N VAL A 57 2.95 4.07 -16.85
CA VAL A 57 1.54 3.85 -17.21
C VAL A 57 1.04 4.99 -18.09
N ARG A 58 0.51 4.63 -19.26
CA ARG A 58 -0.07 5.54 -20.25
C ARG A 58 -1.38 6.14 -19.75
N ASN A 59 -1.79 7.26 -20.35
CA ASN A 59 -3.03 7.98 -20.03
C ASN A 59 -3.13 8.42 -18.55
N PHE A 60 -2.00 8.51 -17.84
CA PHE A 60 -1.98 8.88 -16.44
C PHE A 60 -2.53 10.29 -16.23
N ASP A 61 -3.54 10.38 -15.37
CA ASP A 61 -4.07 11.63 -14.85
C ASP A 61 -3.93 11.67 -13.33
N GLN A 62 -3.26 12.70 -12.82
CA GLN A 62 -2.94 12.81 -11.39
C GLN A 62 -4.21 12.96 -10.55
N ALA A 63 -5.22 13.69 -11.01
CA ALA A 63 -6.44 13.91 -10.24
C ALA A 63 -7.24 12.61 -10.07
N THR A 64 -7.39 11.85 -11.17
CA THR A 64 -8.00 10.53 -11.17
C THR A 64 -7.22 9.56 -10.27
N TRP A 65 -5.89 9.59 -10.32
CA TRP A 65 -5.07 8.77 -9.43
C TRP A 65 -5.28 9.14 -7.96
N ASP A 66 -5.20 10.42 -7.62
CA ASP A 66 -5.37 10.91 -6.24
C ASP A 66 -6.74 10.55 -5.65
N ALA A 67 -7.78 10.51 -6.48
CA ALA A 67 -9.13 10.11 -6.09
C ALA A 67 -9.27 8.61 -5.79
N ASN A 68 -8.42 7.75 -6.38
CA ASN A 68 -8.60 6.30 -6.37
C ASN A 68 -7.48 5.53 -5.65
N CYS A 69 -6.26 6.07 -5.58
CA CYS A 69 -5.07 5.33 -5.18
C CYS A 69 -5.17 4.72 -3.78
N ARG A 70 -5.76 5.44 -2.81
CA ARG A 70 -5.94 4.94 -1.44
C ARG A 70 -6.86 3.73 -1.40
N LYS A 71 -7.98 3.74 -2.12
CA LYS A 71 -8.90 2.59 -2.18
C LYS A 71 -8.22 1.35 -2.77
N ILE A 72 -7.40 1.54 -3.81
CA ILE A 72 -6.60 0.47 -4.41
C ILE A 72 -5.63 -0.10 -3.37
N VAL A 73 -4.83 0.76 -2.72
CA VAL A 73 -3.85 0.33 -1.72
C VAL A 73 -4.51 -0.32 -0.50
N GLU A 74 -5.67 0.17 -0.05
CA GLU A 74 -6.47 -0.45 1.02
C GLU A 74 -6.95 -1.85 0.63
N LYS A 75 -7.51 -2.04 -0.59
CA LYS A 75 -7.96 -3.36 -1.07
C LYS A 75 -6.80 -4.36 -1.11
N GLY A 76 -5.65 -3.95 -1.64
CA GLY A 76 -4.46 -4.80 -1.70
C GLY A 76 -3.91 -5.15 -0.32
N ASN A 77 -3.81 -4.17 0.60
CA ASN A 77 -3.37 -4.45 1.97
C ASN A 77 -4.37 -5.35 2.71
N LEU A 78 -5.68 -5.11 2.59
CA LEU A 78 -6.69 -5.94 3.22
C LEU A 78 -6.56 -7.41 2.77
N ALA A 79 -6.45 -7.65 1.46
CA ALA A 79 -6.26 -8.99 0.92
C ALA A 79 -4.98 -9.65 1.47
N LYS A 80 -3.84 -8.94 1.45
CA LYS A 80 -2.59 -9.41 2.06
C LYS A 80 -2.78 -9.84 3.51
N PHE A 81 -3.33 -8.97 4.35
CA PHE A 81 -3.48 -9.26 5.78
C PHE A 81 -4.55 -10.32 6.05
N GLN A 82 -5.58 -10.46 5.22
CA GLN A 82 -6.56 -11.55 5.38
C GLN A 82 -5.96 -12.93 5.07
N GLN A 83 -5.07 -13.00 4.08
CA GLN A 83 -4.47 -14.25 3.60
C GLN A 83 -3.17 -14.62 4.34
N ASN A 84 -2.59 -13.69 5.12
CA ASN A 84 -1.35 -13.90 5.86
C ASN A 84 -1.59 -13.68 7.38
N PRO A 85 -2.01 -14.72 8.14
CA PRO A 85 -2.45 -14.60 9.53
C PRO A 85 -1.40 -13.99 10.47
N GLU A 86 -0.12 -14.32 10.33
CA GLU A 86 0.93 -13.73 11.18
C GLU A 86 1.06 -12.22 10.97
N LEU A 87 0.98 -11.76 9.72
CA LEU A 87 1.00 -10.33 9.41
C LEU A 87 -0.27 -9.65 9.91
N LYS A 88 -1.42 -10.32 9.83
CA LYS A 88 -2.69 -9.85 10.38
C LYS A 88 -2.54 -9.55 11.87
N GLU A 89 -2.03 -10.51 12.64
CA GLU A 89 -1.84 -10.36 14.07
C GLU A 89 -0.81 -9.27 14.39
N LYS A 90 0.29 -9.16 13.62
CA LYS A 90 1.24 -8.04 13.76
C LYS A 90 0.56 -6.69 13.54
N LEU A 91 -0.33 -6.56 12.55
CA LEU A 91 -1.09 -5.32 12.33
C LEU A 91 -2.08 -5.05 13.47
N LEU A 92 -2.84 -6.05 13.92
CA LEU A 92 -3.81 -5.90 15.02
C LEU A 92 -3.12 -5.53 16.34
N ALA A 93 -1.96 -6.12 16.63
CA ALA A 93 -1.15 -5.86 17.81
C ALA A 93 -0.62 -4.42 17.90
N THR A 94 -0.67 -3.64 16.81
CA THR A 94 -0.37 -2.21 16.86
C THR A 94 -1.41 -1.41 17.67
N GLY A 95 -2.55 -2.02 18.03
CA GLY A 95 -3.57 -1.41 18.87
C GLY A 95 -4.19 -0.19 18.20
N ASP A 96 -4.06 0.96 18.84
CA ASP A 96 -4.56 2.25 18.36
C ASP A 96 -3.42 3.23 18.02
N LYS A 97 -2.18 2.72 17.93
CA LYS A 97 -1.03 3.52 17.52
C LYS A 97 -1.23 4.06 16.10
N ILE A 98 -0.77 5.30 15.88
CA ILE A 98 -0.68 5.88 14.55
C ILE A 98 0.46 5.19 13.80
N LEU A 99 0.16 4.64 12.63
CA LEU A 99 1.13 3.99 11.77
C LEU A 99 1.68 5.00 10.76
N VAL A 100 2.98 4.92 10.49
CA VAL A 100 3.67 5.83 9.59
C VAL A 100 4.65 5.10 8.69
N GLU A 101 4.76 5.56 7.44
CA GLU A 101 5.89 5.25 6.58
C GLU A 101 6.93 6.37 6.73
N ALA A 102 8.00 6.09 7.48
CA ALA A 102 8.98 7.08 7.88
C ALA A 102 10.14 7.19 6.87
N SER A 103 9.80 7.69 5.68
CA SER A 103 10.75 7.97 4.60
C SER A 103 10.91 9.49 4.40
N PRO A 104 12.14 10.03 4.36
CA PRO A 104 12.37 11.44 4.07
C PRO A 104 12.09 11.80 2.61
N TYR A 105 12.10 10.80 1.71
CA TYR A 105 11.91 10.98 0.27
C TYR A 105 10.44 10.82 -0.16
N ASP A 106 9.60 10.23 0.69
CA ASP A 106 8.20 9.98 0.38
C ASP A 106 7.29 10.95 1.16
N LYS A 107 6.73 11.91 0.43
CA LYS A 107 5.79 12.90 0.97
C LYS A 107 4.33 12.58 0.66
N ILE A 108 4.03 11.49 -0.05
CA ILE A 108 2.66 11.10 -0.38
C ILE A 108 2.25 9.92 0.50
N TRP A 109 2.95 8.80 0.37
CA TRP A 109 2.70 7.60 1.16
C TRP A 109 3.35 7.68 2.53
N GLY A 110 4.48 8.40 2.63
CA GLY A 110 5.20 8.65 3.86
C GLY A 110 4.96 10.02 4.52
N ILE A 111 5.61 10.19 5.67
CA ILE A 111 5.58 11.44 6.47
C ILE A 111 6.62 12.48 6.02
N GLY A 112 7.46 12.16 5.02
CA GLY A 112 8.53 13.05 4.54
C GLY A 112 9.62 13.32 5.59
N ILE A 113 9.79 12.41 6.55
CA ILE A 113 10.75 12.49 7.66
C ILE A 113 11.29 11.08 7.90
N GLU A 114 12.60 11.01 8.17
CA GLU A 114 13.26 9.76 8.54
C GLU A 114 12.85 9.26 9.93
N GLY A 115 12.70 7.95 10.09
CA GLY A 115 12.11 7.36 11.30
C GLY A 115 12.80 7.65 12.63
N HIS A 116 14.11 7.93 12.61
CA HIS A 116 14.85 8.24 13.83
C HIS A 116 14.85 9.74 14.19
N HIS A 117 14.36 10.61 13.30
CA HIS A 117 14.30 12.04 13.55
C HIS A 117 13.23 12.36 14.62
N PRO A 118 13.50 13.23 15.61
CA PRO A 118 12.54 13.53 16.69
C PRO A 118 11.15 13.97 16.19
N ASP A 119 11.11 14.78 15.13
CA ASP A 119 9.86 15.24 14.52
C ASP A 119 8.99 14.12 13.92
N ALA A 120 9.55 12.93 13.65
CA ALA A 120 8.77 11.79 13.13
C ALA A 120 7.65 11.39 14.10
N ARG A 121 7.83 11.65 15.41
CA ARG A 121 6.85 11.38 16.46
C ARG A 121 5.80 12.50 16.63
N ASN A 122 5.93 13.61 15.91
CA ASN A 122 5.02 14.75 16.00
C ASN A 122 4.26 14.95 14.69
N PRO A 123 2.98 14.53 14.60
CA PRO A 123 2.17 14.69 13.38
C PRO A 123 2.09 16.12 12.85
N LYS A 124 2.19 17.14 13.71
CA LYS A 124 2.19 18.55 13.30
C LYS A 124 3.46 18.99 12.56
N LYS A 125 4.52 18.18 12.61
CA LYS A 125 5.81 18.46 11.96
C LYS A 125 5.99 17.68 10.67
N TRP A 126 5.12 16.71 10.38
CA TRP A 126 5.20 15.90 9.18
C TRP A 126 5.13 16.75 7.92
N ARG A 127 5.91 16.36 6.92
CA ARG A 127 6.05 17.05 5.63
C ARG A 127 5.43 16.24 4.49
N GLY A 128 4.74 15.16 4.83
CA GLY A 128 4.10 14.24 3.92
C GLY A 128 2.72 13.83 4.39
N LYS A 129 1.93 13.24 3.48
CA LYS A 129 0.52 12.94 3.71
C LYS A 129 0.28 11.65 4.50
N ASN A 130 1.28 10.79 4.66
CA ASN A 130 1.17 9.50 5.36
C ASN A 130 0.04 8.61 4.83
N TYR A 131 -0.20 8.57 3.51
CA TYR A 131 -1.30 7.78 2.97
C TYR A 131 -1.19 6.29 3.28
N LEU A 132 0.01 5.72 3.32
CA LEU A 132 0.17 4.30 3.64
C LEU A 132 -0.24 4.01 5.09
N GLY A 133 0.21 4.83 6.03
CA GLY A 133 -0.19 4.73 7.43
C GLY A 133 -1.70 4.80 7.61
N GLN A 134 -2.36 5.75 6.93
CA GLN A 134 -3.83 5.86 6.92
C GLN A 134 -4.51 4.59 6.39
N CYS A 135 -4.06 4.07 5.25
CA CYS A 135 -4.60 2.84 4.66
C CYS A 135 -4.46 1.64 5.60
N LEU A 136 -3.27 1.46 6.23
CA LEU A 136 -3.03 0.38 7.18
C LEU A 136 -3.93 0.47 8.42
N MET A 137 -4.19 1.68 8.93
CA MET A 137 -5.09 1.89 10.06
C MET A 137 -6.56 1.64 9.68
N ALA A 138 -6.97 1.98 8.47
CA ALA A 138 -8.30 1.65 7.94
C ALA A 138 -8.47 0.13 7.83
N VAL A 139 -7.50 -0.57 7.22
CA VAL A 139 -7.48 -2.04 7.13
C VAL A 139 -7.52 -2.70 8.51
N ARG A 140 -6.73 -2.20 9.48
CA ARG A 140 -6.76 -2.66 10.87
C ARG A 140 -8.16 -2.56 11.48
N THR A 141 -8.86 -1.46 11.22
CA THR A 141 -10.23 -1.22 11.71
C THR A 141 -11.21 -2.23 11.12
N THR A 142 -11.17 -2.43 9.80
CA THR A 142 -11.99 -3.44 9.10
C THR A 142 -11.76 -4.84 9.66
N LEU A 143 -10.50 -5.24 9.87
CA LEU A 143 -10.16 -6.56 10.41
C LEU A 143 -10.61 -6.75 11.87
N LYS A 144 -10.55 -5.69 12.69
CA LYS A 144 -11.10 -5.69 14.07
C LYS A 144 -12.62 -5.93 14.03
N THR A 145 -13.34 -5.22 13.17
CA THR A 145 -14.81 -5.38 13.03
C THR A 145 -15.19 -6.78 12.57
N GLN A 146 -14.50 -7.33 11.57
CA GLN A 146 -14.73 -8.70 11.09
C GLN A 146 -14.50 -9.75 12.18
N ARG A 147 -13.49 -9.54 13.04
CA ARG A 147 -13.20 -10.46 14.16
C ARG A 147 -14.27 -10.43 15.25
N ASN A 148 -14.87 -9.27 15.51
CA ASN A 148 -15.89 -9.11 16.55
C ASN A 148 -17.30 -9.52 16.10
N ALA A 149 -17.50 -9.74 14.80
CA ALA A 149 -18.77 -10.20 14.22
C ALA A 149 -18.88 -11.74 14.16
N LEU A 150 -17.82 -12.46 14.56
CA LEU A 150 -17.74 -13.91 14.72
C LEU A 150 -17.89 -14.26 16.20
#